data_AF-A0A0B8P040-F1
#
_entry.id   AF-A0A0B8P040-F1
#
_cell.length_a   1.000
_cell.length_b   1.000
_cell.length_c   1.000
_cell.angle_alpha   90.00
_cell.angle_beta   90.00
_cell.angle_gamma   90.00
#
_symmetry.space_group_name_H-M   'P 1'
#
loop_
_entity.id
_entity.type
_entity.pdbx_description
1 polymer ?
#
loop_
_entity_poly.entity_id
_entity_poly.type
_entity_poly.pdbx_seq_one_letter_code
_entity_poly.pdbx_strand_id
1 'polypeptide(L)' 'MGVSSAHRDAAFASCEFIMDYLKTKAPFWKKERLNEGSRWLDARESDEESATRWDEIK' A
#
# COMPACT_ATOMS: atom_id res chain seq x y z
N MET A 1 -4.82 -3.24 -9.76
CA MET A 1 -3.93 -4.40 -9.87
C MET A 1 -4.78 -5.64 -10.09
N GLY A 2 -4.33 -6.58 -10.91
CA GLY A 2 -5.07 -7.81 -11.19
C GLY A 2 -4.28 -9.01 -10.71
N VAL A 3 -4.95 -9.91 -9.98
CA VAL A 3 -4.39 -11.19 -9.52
C VAL A 3 -5.38 -12.30 -9.83
N SER A 4 -4.88 -13.50 -10.12
CA SER A 4 -5.69 -14.68 -10.36
C SER A 4 -5.11 -15.87 -9.60
N SER A 5 -5.98 -16.73 -9.08
CA SER A 5 -5.62 -17.98 -8.42
C SER A 5 -6.76 -18.98 -8.52
N ALA A 6 -6.46 -20.27 -8.35
CA ALA A 6 -7.46 -21.35 -8.34
C ALA A 6 -8.46 -21.21 -7.18
N HIS A 7 -8.01 -20.65 -6.04
CA HIS A 7 -8.85 -20.42 -4.87
C HIS A 7 -8.85 -18.95 -4.50
N ARG A 8 -10.02 -18.43 -4.14
CA ARG A 8 -10.22 -17.00 -3.82
C ARG A 8 -9.31 -16.51 -2.71
N ASP A 9 -9.04 -17.35 -1.70
CA ASP A 9 -8.29 -16.94 -0.51
C ASP A 9 -6.86 -16.56 -0.88
N ALA A 10 -6.22 -17.34 -1.76
CA ALA A 10 -4.90 -17.02 -2.29
C ALA A 10 -4.90 -15.77 -3.19
N ALA A 11 -5.97 -15.56 -3.98
CA ALA A 11 -6.10 -14.34 -4.78
C ALA A 11 -6.22 -13.09 -3.89
N PHE A 12 -7.05 -13.13 -2.83
CA PHE A 12 -7.20 -12.02 -1.90
C PHE A 12 -5.91 -11.74 -1.14
N ALA A 13 -5.25 -12.77 -0.58
CA ALA A 13 -3.98 -12.61 0.13
C ALA A 13 -2.90 -11.98 -0.77
N SER A 14 -2.81 -12.42 -2.04
CA SER A 14 -1.86 -11.84 -3.00
C SER A 14 -2.19 -10.39 -3.34
N CYS A 15 -3.48 -10.07 -3.54
CA CYS A 15 -3.92 -8.70 -3.82
C CYS A 15 -3.54 -7.75 -2.68
N GLU A 16 -3.79 -8.19 -1.44
CA GLU A 16 -3.50 -7.45 -0.22
C GLU A 16 -1.99 -7.21 -0.05
N PHE A 17 -1.19 -8.27 -0.19
CA PHE A 17 0.28 -8.16 -0.13
C PHE A 17 0.83 -7.13 -1.10
N ILE A 18 0.40 -7.17 -2.37
CA ILE A 18 0.93 -6.24 -3.38
C ILE A 18 0.49 -4.80 -3.03
N MET A 19 -0.71 -4.59 -2.48
CA MET A 19 -1.17 -3.25 -2.08
C MET A 19 -0.35 -2.68 -0.92
N ASP A 20 -0.08 -3.47 0.10
CA ASP A 20 0.71 -3.05 1.26
C ASP A 20 2.16 -2.74 0.86
N TYR A 21 2.73 -3.59 -0.01
CA TYR A 21 4.07 -3.36 -0.53
C TYR A 21 4.15 -2.12 -1.44
N LEU A 22 3.15 -1.92 -2.30
CA LEU A 22 3.08 -0.76 -3.19
C LEU A 22 3.01 0.56 -2.41
N LYS A 23 2.16 0.60 -1.37
CA LYS A 23 1.96 1.81 -0.58
C LYS A 23 3.17 2.22 0.27
N THR A 24 4.05 1.28 0.60
CA THR A 24 5.18 1.53 1.51
C THR A 24 6.52 1.62 0.80
N LYS A 25 6.74 0.85 -0.27
CA LYS A 25 8.06 0.76 -0.92
C LYS A 25 8.15 1.54 -2.22
N ALA A 26 7.03 1.91 -2.85
CA ALA A 26 7.08 2.64 -4.10
C ALA A 26 7.22 4.16 -3.87
N PRO A 27 8.11 4.86 -4.62
CA PRO A 27 8.38 6.28 -4.41
C PRO A 27 7.29 7.15 -5.07
N PHE A 28 6.17 7.33 -4.36
CA PHE A 28 5.09 8.23 -4.76
C PHE A 28 4.83 9.29 -3.70
N TRP A 29 4.54 10.51 -4.14
CA TRP A 29 4.15 11.62 -3.25
C TRP A 29 2.82 12.20 -3.72
N LYS A 30 1.88 12.37 -2.77
CA LYS A 30 0.59 12.97 -3.05
C LYS A 30 0.66 14.47 -2.77
N LYS A 31 0.41 15.30 -3.79
CA LYS A 31 0.31 16.75 -3.62
C LYS A 31 -1.13 17.16 -3.37
N GLU A 32 -1.37 17.81 -2.25
CA GLU A 32 -2.66 18.40 -1.90
C GLU A 32 -2.68 19.88 -2.30
N ARG A 33 -3.78 20.33 -2.93
CA ARG A 33 -4.03 21.74 -3.24
C ARG A 33 -5.15 22.25 -2.34
N LEU A 34 -4.86 23.31 -1.60
CA LEU A 34 -5.80 24.07 -0.77
C LEU A 34 -5.97 25.48 -1.35
N ASN A 35 -6.97 26.21 -0.88
CA ASN A 35 -7.21 27.59 -1.31
C ASN A 35 -6.02 28.53 -1.01
N GLU A 36 -5.26 28.23 0.04
CA GLU A 36 -4.13 29.04 0.52
C GLU A 36 -2.76 28.56 0.00
N GLY A 37 -2.71 27.48 -0.77
CA GLY A 37 -1.45 26.95 -1.32
C GLY A 37 -1.45 25.46 -1.58
N SER A 38 -0.28 24.88 -1.80
CA SER A 38 -0.12 23.45 -2.04
C SER A 38 0.96 22.85 -1.16
N ARG A 39 0.71 21.65 -0.62
CA ARG A 39 1.68 20.90 0.17
C ARG A 39 1.80 19.46 -0.32
N TRP A 40 2.95 18.86 -0.06
CA TRP A 40 3.13 17.43 -0.22
C TRP A 40 2.63 16.73 1.05
N LEU A 41 2.01 15.57 0.87
CA LEU A 41 1.57 14.72 1.97
C LEU A 41 2.62 13.64 2.20
N ASP A 42 2.89 13.37 3.48
CA ASP A 42 3.74 12.28 3.91
C ASP A 42 3.01 10.93 3.81
N ALA A 43 3.79 9.86 3.79
CA ALA A 43 3.27 8.51 3.93
C ALA A 43 2.63 8.32 5.31
N ARG A 44 1.65 7.40 5.41
CA ARG A 44 0.96 7.11 6.67
C ARG A 44 1.65 5.97 7.40
N GLU A 45 1.84 6.13 8.71
CA GLU A 45 2.37 5.08 9.59
C GLU A 45 1.53 3.79 9.52
N SER A 46 0.21 3.90 9.38
CA SER A 46 -0.69 2.74 9.22
C SER A 46 -0.37 1.87 7.99
N ASP A 47 0.18 2.47 6.92
CA ASP A 47 0.58 1.71 5.74
C ASP A 47 1.87 0.89 6.06
N GLU A 48 2.76 1.41 6.91
CA GLU A 48 3.97 0.69 7.39
C GLU A 48 3.61 -0.47 8.34
N GLU A 49 2.69 -0.25 9.28
CA GLU A 49 2.17 -1.30 10.16
C GLU A 49 1.55 -2.46 9.35
N SER A 50 0.74 -2.13 8.34
CA SER A 50 0.10 -3.12 7.47
C SER A 50 1.14 -3.96 6.70
N ALA A 51 2.21 -3.31 6.21
CA ALA A 51 3.29 -4.00 5.52
C ALA A 51 4.10 -4.93 6.44
N THR A 52 4.26 -4.58 7.71
CA THR A 52 5.03 -5.36 8.70
C THR A 52 4.43 -6.76 8.93
N ARG A 53 3.11 -6.91 8.77
CA ARG A 53 2.41 -8.21 8.85
C ARG A 53 3.02 -9.28 7.94
N TRP A 54 3.66 -8.88 6.84
CA TRP A 54 4.23 -9.79 5.85
C TRP A 54 5.69 -10.15 6.13
N ASP A 55 6.38 -9.47 7.05
CA ASP A 55 7.77 -9.78 7.39
C ASP A 55 7.92 -11.08 8.21
N GLU A 56 6.88 -11.48 8.94
CA GLU A 56 6.84 -12.73 9.72
C GLU A 56 6.56 -13.98 8.86
N ILE A 57 6.19 -13.80 7.59
CA ILE A 57 5.81 -14.89 6.66
C ILE A 57 7.03 -15.36 5.82
N LYS A 58 8.22 -14.78 6.03
CA LYS A 58 9.48 -15.21 5.38
C LYS A 58 10.02 -16.50 5.97
#